data_AF-A0A1G4VVN3-F1
#
_entry.id   AF-A0A1G4VVN3-F1
#
_cell.length_a   1.000
_cell.length_b   1.000
_cell.length_c   1.000
_cell.angle_alpha   90.00
_cell.angle_beta   90.00
_cell.angle_gamma   90.00
#
_symmetry.space_group_name_H-M   'P 1'
#
loop_
_entity.id
_entity.type
_entity.pdbx_description
1 polymer ?
#
loop_
_entity_poly.entity_id
_entity_poly.type
_entity_poly.pdbx_seq_one_letter_code
_entity_poly.pdbx_strand_id
1 'polypeptide(L)'
;MFLIPGFLISFVTFPGVMMHELGHQLACWLSKVCVFRVQYFKFDAKVAGFVEHERTDNPWKSLLITYGPFIFNTILGTILVLPLSLMWAANANRVILPIWVRPVCYIIAYFGVSCLANAFPSWKDAQNLFESVVKNKALPLLPRILVAPFVIIIGLCSAAKFFWFDFIFAFGVPELIYAIITHNPPHFWTMW
;
A
#
# COMPACT_ATOMS: atom_id res chain seq x y z
N MET A 1 -9.42 12.71 20.92
CA MET A 1 -8.86 12.70 19.55
C MET A 1 -9.98 12.34 18.59
N PHE A 2 -10.24 13.15 17.58
CA PHE A 2 -11.27 12.86 16.57
C PHE A 2 -10.89 11.56 15.83
N LEU A 3 -11.67 10.51 16.06
CA LEU A 3 -11.60 9.26 15.29
C LEU A 3 -12.15 9.56 13.89
N ILE A 4 -11.29 9.80 12.92
CA ILE A 4 -11.70 9.84 11.52
C ILE A 4 -12.04 8.40 11.13
N PRO A 5 -13.29 8.08 10.75
CA PRO A 5 -13.63 6.75 10.29
C PRO A 5 -12.73 6.37 9.11
N GLY A 6 -12.22 5.12 9.09
CA GLY A 6 -11.32 4.66 8.02
C GLY A 6 -11.87 4.89 6.60
N PHE A 7 -13.21 4.91 6.44
CA PHE A 7 -13.84 5.23 5.17
C PHE A 7 -13.60 6.67 4.67
N LEU A 8 -13.50 7.66 5.57
CA LEU A 8 -13.20 9.05 5.17
C LEU A 8 -11.76 9.15 4.67
N ILE A 9 -10.85 8.41 5.28
CA ILE A 9 -9.45 8.30 4.85
C ILE A 9 -9.39 7.64 3.48
N SER A 10 -10.12 6.55 3.26
CA SER A 10 -10.24 5.90 1.95
C SER A 10 -10.86 6.80 0.89
N PHE A 11 -11.76 7.73 1.24
CA PHE A 11 -12.27 8.74 0.30
C PHE A 11 -11.22 9.76 -0.08
N VAL A 12 -10.52 10.32 0.90
CA VAL A 12 -9.47 11.31 0.63
C VAL A 12 -8.28 10.67 -0.08
N THR A 13 -8.01 9.37 0.12
CA THR A 13 -6.87 8.66 -0.49
C THR A 13 -7.32 7.64 -1.56
N PHE A 14 -8.51 7.84 -2.14
CA PHE A 14 -9.11 6.91 -3.10
C PHE A 14 -8.20 6.48 -4.26
N PRO A 15 -7.28 7.31 -4.80
CA PRO A 15 -6.42 6.85 -5.88
C PRO A 15 -5.51 5.71 -5.41
N GLY A 16 -5.07 5.73 -4.15
CA GLY A 16 -4.30 4.65 -3.55
C GLY A 16 -5.09 3.35 -3.39
N VAL A 17 -6.38 3.44 -3.06
CA VAL A 17 -7.29 2.29 -3.02
C VAL A 17 -7.42 1.67 -4.41
N MET A 18 -7.59 2.49 -5.46
CA MET A 18 -7.65 2.00 -6.84
C MET A 18 -6.37 1.25 -7.23
N MET A 19 -5.20 1.80 -6.87
CA MET A 19 -3.92 1.15 -7.13
C MET A 19 -3.72 -0.11 -6.29
N HIS A 20 -4.28 -0.17 -5.07
CA HIS A 20 -4.28 -1.37 -4.24
C HIS A 20 -5.02 -2.52 -4.93
N GLU A 21 -6.25 -2.28 -5.39
CA GLU A 21 -7.03 -3.28 -6.12
C GLU A 21 -6.38 -3.65 -7.45
N LEU A 22 -5.77 -2.68 -8.15
CA LEU A 22 -4.96 -2.97 -9.32
C LEU A 22 -3.77 -3.89 -8.99
N GLY A 23 -3.13 -3.71 -7.84
CA GLY A 23 -2.07 -4.58 -7.36
C GLY A 23 -2.53 -6.04 -7.19
N HIS A 24 -3.73 -6.25 -6.63
CA HIS A 24 -4.33 -7.59 -6.56
C HIS A 24 -4.56 -8.19 -7.95
N GLN A 25 -5.11 -7.39 -8.87
CA GLN A 25 -5.37 -7.84 -10.24
C GLN A 25 -4.08 -8.17 -11.00
N LEU A 26 -3.05 -7.33 -10.89
CA LEU A 26 -1.73 -7.58 -11.47
C LEU A 26 -1.13 -8.87 -10.92
N ALA A 27 -1.22 -9.09 -9.61
CA ALA A 27 -0.74 -10.32 -8.99
C ALA A 27 -1.53 -11.56 -9.44
N CYS A 28 -2.85 -11.44 -9.67
CA CYS A 28 -3.65 -12.50 -10.27
C CYS A 28 -3.17 -12.83 -11.68
N TRP A 29 -2.94 -11.82 -12.52
CA TRP A 29 -2.43 -12.01 -13.88
C TRP A 29 -1.06 -12.65 -13.91
N LEU A 30 -0.12 -12.18 -13.09
CA LEU A 30 1.22 -12.78 -12.94
C LEU A 30 1.14 -14.25 -12.47
N SER A 31 0.14 -14.56 -11.64
CA SER A 31 -0.12 -15.91 -11.12
C SER A 31 -0.94 -16.80 -12.07
N LYS A 32 -1.39 -16.26 -13.21
CA LYS A 32 -2.35 -16.89 -14.13
C LYS A 32 -3.61 -17.38 -13.41
N VAL A 33 -4.15 -16.55 -12.51
CA VAL A 33 -5.42 -16.77 -11.80
C VAL A 33 -6.50 -15.95 -12.48
N CYS A 34 -7.63 -16.58 -12.80
CA CYS A 34 -8.73 -15.90 -13.48
C CYS A 34 -9.37 -14.83 -12.58
N VAL A 35 -9.57 -13.63 -13.10
CA VAL A 35 -10.28 -12.55 -12.39
C VAL A 35 -11.70 -12.47 -12.95
N PHE A 36 -12.69 -12.60 -12.08
CA PHE A 36 -14.11 -12.59 -12.45
C PHE A 36 -14.68 -11.18 -12.47
N ARG A 37 -14.32 -10.37 -11.45
CA ARG A 37 -14.86 -9.02 -11.29
C ARG A 37 -13.88 -8.14 -10.55
N VAL A 38 -13.79 -6.88 -10.97
CA VAL A 38 -12.97 -5.86 -10.31
C VAL A 38 -13.80 -4.61 -10.10
N GLN A 39 -13.71 -4.07 -8.89
CA GLN A 39 -14.22 -2.75 -8.56
C GLN A 39 -13.07 -1.99 -7.89
N TYR A 40 -12.36 -1.16 -8.65
CA TYR A 40 -11.21 -0.42 -8.13
C TYR A 40 -11.57 0.58 -7.04
N PHE A 41 -12.78 1.14 -7.10
CA PHE A 41 -13.27 2.03 -6.07
C PHE A 41 -14.79 1.96 -5.92
N LYS A 42 -15.28 1.99 -4.69
CA LYS A 42 -16.70 2.04 -4.35
C LYS A 42 -16.89 3.02 -3.20
N PHE A 43 -17.88 3.91 -3.34
CA PHE A 43 -18.32 4.77 -2.26
C PHE A 43 -19.14 4.00 -1.22
N ASP A 44 -18.45 3.23 -0.39
CA ASP A 44 -19.05 2.37 0.62
C ASP A 44 -18.21 2.40 1.89
N ALA A 45 -18.86 2.59 3.04
CA ALA A 45 -18.20 2.76 4.32
C ALA A 45 -17.49 1.49 4.83
N LYS A 46 -17.80 0.32 4.24
CA LYS A 46 -17.25 -0.98 4.64
C LYS A 46 -16.25 -1.54 3.62
N VAL A 47 -16.47 -1.30 2.33
CA VAL A 47 -15.66 -1.87 1.24
C VAL A 47 -15.32 -0.81 0.22
N ALA A 48 -14.09 -0.31 0.24
CA ALA A 48 -13.64 0.75 -0.66
C ALA A 48 -13.28 0.24 -2.07
N GLY A 49 -13.06 -1.06 -2.25
CA GLY A 49 -12.71 -1.72 -3.52
C GLY A 49 -12.64 -3.23 -3.33
N PHE A 50 -12.61 -3.99 -4.43
CA PHE A 50 -12.37 -5.44 -4.39
C PHE A 50 -11.95 -6.02 -5.75
N VAL A 51 -11.24 -7.15 -5.70
CA VAL A 51 -10.97 -8.06 -6.81
C VAL A 51 -11.52 -9.46 -6.48
N GLU A 52 -12.54 -9.90 -7.22
CA GLU A 52 -13.04 -11.27 -7.17
C GLU A 52 -12.29 -12.12 -8.20
N HIS A 53 -11.62 -13.18 -7.74
CA HIS A 53 -10.81 -14.05 -8.56
C HIS A 53 -11.02 -15.52 -8.21
N GLU A 54 -10.55 -16.40 -9.08
CA GLU A 54 -10.53 -17.84 -8.89
C GLU A 54 -9.78 -18.23 -7.62
N ARG A 55 -10.29 -19.24 -6.92
CA ARG A 55 -9.61 -19.81 -5.75
C ARG A 55 -8.37 -20.59 -6.20
N THR A 56 -7.23 -20.30 -5.60
CA THR A 56 -5.98 -21.02 -5.83
C THR A 56 -5.61 -21.87 -4.62
N ASP A 57 -5.29 -23.14 -4.88
CA ASP A 57 -4.70 -24.04 -3.89
C ASP A 57 -3.16 -23.95 -3.86
N ASN A 58 -2.56 -23.18 -4.77
CA ASN A 58 -1.12 -22.92 -4.73
C ASN A 58 -0.81 -21.83 -3.68
N PRO A 59 -0.07 -22.16 -2.61
CA PRO A 59 0.18 -21.24 -1.51
C PRO A 59 1.00 -20.01 -1.91
N TRP A 60 1.89 -20.15 -2.89
CA TRP A 60 2.73 -19.05 -3.37
C TRP A 60 1.93 -18.06 -4.22
N LYS A 61 0.96 -18.55 -5.00
CA LYS A 61 0.01 -17.68 -5.71
C LYS A 61 -0.85 -16.91 -4.72
N SER A 62 -1.40 -17.59 -3.70
CA SER A 62 -2.19 -16.92 -2.65
C SER A 62 -1.39 -15.85 -1.92
N LEU A 63 -0.13 -16.14 -1.58
CA LEU A 63 0.76 -15.18 -0.94
C LEU A 63 1.07 -13.99 -1.86
N LEU A 64 1.39 -14.24 -3.14
CA LEU A 64 1.66 -13.19 -4.12
C LEU A 64 0.45 -12.30 -4.37
N ILE A 65 -0.76 -12.87 -4.48
CA ILE A 65 -1.99 -12.10 -4.64
C ILE A 65 -2.25 -11.24 -3.42
N THR A 66 -1.99 -11.76 -2.22
CA THR A 66 -2.17 -11.04 -0.96
C THR A 66 -1.17 -9.88 -0.77
N TYR A 67 0.11 -10.09 -1.09
CA TYR A 67 1.16 -9.09 -0.93
C TYR A 67 1.41 -8.22 -2.18
N GLY A 68 0.82 -8.58 -3.31
CA GLY A 68 0.92 -7.85 -4.57
C GLY A 68 0.64 -6.35 -4.43
N PRO A 69 -0.50 -5.94 -3.81
CA PRO A 69 -0.79 -4.54 -3.56
C PRO A 69 0.28 -3.83 -2.75
N PHE A 70 0.80 -4.48 -1.70
CA PHE A 70 1.85 -3.89 -0.85
C PHE A 70 3.11 -3.58 -1.66
N ILE A 71 3.58 -4.54 -2.45
CA ILE A 71 4.77 -4.34 -3.29
C ILE A 71 4.50 -3.25 -4.33
N PHE A 72 3.37 -3.34 -5.03
CA PHE A 72 3.02 -2.43 -6.11
C PHE A 72 2.87 -0.98 -5.63
N ASN A 73 2.05 -0.75 -4.61
CA ASN A 73 1.82 0.59 -4.05
C ASN A 73 3.06 1.16 -3.38
N THR A 74 3.87 0.33 -2.71
CA THR A 74 5.13 0.79 -2.09
C THR A 74 6.10 1.28 -3.16
N ILE A 75 6.31 0.51 -4.23
CA ILE A 75 7.21 0.90 -5.32
C ILE A 75 6.68 2.16 -6.02
N LEU A 76 5.42 2.14 -6.46
CA LEU A 76 4.82 3.25 -7.19
C LEU A 76 4.82 4.54 -6.36
N GLY A 77 4.31 4.46 -5.13
CA GLY A 77 4.24 5.60 -4.25
C GLY A 77 5.61 6.18 -3.89
N THR A 78 6.61 5.32 -3.67
CA THR A 78 7.99 5.76 -3.40
C THR A 78 8.60 6.45 -4.62
N ILE A 79 8.45 5.88 -5.82
CA ILE A 79 8.95 6.50 -7.06
C ILE A 79 8.33 7.87 -7.30
N LEU A 80 7.07 8.05 -6.92
CA LEU A 80 6.38 9.33 -7.08
C LEU A 80 6.80 10.36 -6.02
N VAL A 81 6.95 9.95 -4.76
CA VAL A 81 7.22 10.90 -3.65
C VAL A 81 8.71 11.24 -3.51
N LEU A 82 9.62 10.27 -3.73
CA LEU A 82 11.06 10.44 -3.48
C LEU A 82 11.71 11.58 -4.29
N PRO A 83 11.42 11.78 -5.59
CA PRO A 83 11.96 12.92 -6.32
C PRO A 83 11.53 14.26 -5.72
N LEU A 84 10.29 14.33 -5.21
CA LEU A 84 9.79 15.54 -4.57
C LEU A 84 10.45 15.79 -3.21
N SER A 85 10.69 14.76 -2.40
CA SER A 85 11.43 14.93 -1.14
C SER A 85 12.88 15.34 -1.37
N LEU A 86 13.56 14.74 -2.35
CA LEU A 86 14.92 15.13 -2.78
C LEU A 86 14.95 16.57 -3.30
N MET A 87 13.99 16.96 -4.15
CA MET A 87 13.89 18.32 -4.66
C MET A 87 13.64 19.31 -3.53
N TRP A 88 12.76 19.01 -2.57
CA TRP A 88 12.48 19.89 -1.44
C TRP A 88 13.72 20.07 -0.55
N ALA A 89 14.38 18.96 -0.21
CA ALA A 89 15.56 18.99 0.65
C ALA A 89 16.76 19.68 -0.02
N ALA A 90 16.98 19.47 -1.32
CA ALA A 90 17.97 20.23 -2.08
C ALA A 90 17.63 21.73 -2.17
N ASN A 91 16.36 22.11 -1.93
CA ASN A 91 15.82 23.45 -2.14
C ASN A 91 15.30 24.17 -0.93
N ALA A 92 15.81 23.85 0.26
CA ALA A 92 15.64 24.73 1.40
C ALA A 92 16.11 26.19 1.11
N ASN A 93 16.79 26.50 -0.02
CA ASN A 93 17.09 27.88 -0.42
C ASN A 93 17.16 28.28 -1.93
N ARG A 94 17.02 27.43 -2.98
CA ARG A 94 17.45 27.86 -4.36
C ARG A 94 16.68 27.47 -5.64
N VAL A 95 15.81 26.47 -5.71
CA VAL A 95 15.03 26.19 -6.94
C VAL A 95 13.66 26.84 -6.85
N ILE A 96 13.47 27.86 -7.69
CA ILE A 96 12.16 28.43 -7.95
C ILE A 96 11.50 27.55 -9.02
N LEU A 97 10.67 26.59 -8.61
CA LEU A 97 9.80 25.90 -9.55
C LEU A 97 8.84 26.91 -10.18
N PRO A 98 8.62 26.87 -11.51
CA PRO A 98 7.62 27.70 -12.17
C PRO A 98 6.26 27.53 -11.47
N ILE A 99 5.49 28.61 -11.33
CA ILE A 99 4.21 28.60 -10.62
C ILE A 99 3.26 27.50 -11.15
N TRP A 100 3.31 27.22 -12.45
CA TRP A 100 2.49 26.21 -13.13
C TRP A 100 2.91 24.76 -12.84
N VAL A 101 4.13 24.52 -12.36
CA VAL A 101 4.66 23.18 -12.04
C VAL A 101 4.27 22.76 -10.62
N ARG A 102 4.10 23.72 -9.70
CA ARG A 102 3.79 23.44 -8.29
C ARG A 102 2.49 22.64 -8.09
N PRO A 103 1.36 22.97 -8.76
CA PRO A 103 0.14 22.17 -8.65
C PRO A 103 0.33 20.72 -9.11
N VAL A 104 1.11 20.51 -10.17
CA VAL A 104 1.42 19.17 -10.69
C VAL A 104 2.23 18.38 -9.66
N CYS A 105 3.22 19.00 -9.03
CA CYS A 105 3.97 18.39 -7.94
C CYS A 105 3.05 17.98 -6.77
N TYR A 106 2.10 18.83 -6.36
CA TYR A 106 1.15 18.47 -5.30
C TYR A 106 0.23 17.32 -5.68
N ILE A 107 -0.23 17.26 -6.93
CA ILE A 107 -1.04 16.14 -7.43
C ILE A 107 -0.24 14.84 -7.42
N ILE A 108 1.02 14.88 -7.87
CA ILE A 108 1.92 13.70 -7.86
C ILE A 108 2.21 13.26 -6.42
N ALA A 109 2.52 14.21 -5.52
CA ALA A 109 2.73 13.92 -4.10
C ALA A 109 1.49 13.28 -3.48
N TYR A 110 0.32 13.89 -3.70
CA TYR A 110 -0.95 13.38 -3.22
C TYR A 110 -1.23 11.96 -3.74
N PHE A 111 -1.01 11.70 -5.03
CA PHE A 111 -1.19 10.38 -5.61
C PHE A 111 -0.20 9.36 -5.02
N GLY A 112 1.08 9.72 -4.88
CA GLY A 112 2.10 8.86 -4.31
C GLY A 112 1.88 8.54 -2.83
N VAL A 113 1.58 9.55 -2.02
CA VAL A 113 1.21 9.39 -0.60
C VAL A 113 -0.07 8.55 -0.47
N SER A 114 -1.07 8.76 -1.34
CA SER A 114 -2.28 7.94 -1.35
C SER A 114 -1.96 6.46 -1.61
N CYS A 115 -1.07 6.16 -2.56
CA CYS A 115 -0.61 4.78 -2.81
C CYS A 115 0.06 4.20 -1.57
N LEU A 116 1.02 4.90 -0.96
CA LEU A 116 1.74 4.39 0.20
C LEU A 116 0.82 4.20 1.42
N ALA A 117 -0.11 5.13 1.67
CA ALA A 117 -1.09 5.03 2.75
C ALA A 117 -2.05 3.86 2.55
N ASN A 118 -2.22 3.37 1.33
CA ASN A 118 -3.01 2.18 1.01
C ASN A 118 -2.12 1.02 0.57
N ALA A 119 -0.85 0.94 0.99
CA ALA A 119 0.02 -0.17 0.61
C ALA A 119 -0.29 -1.45 1.41
N PHE A 120 -0.53 -1.34 2.72
CA PHE A 120 -0.66 -2.52 3.57
C PHE A 120 -1.92 -3.34 3.26
N PRO A 121 -1.81 -4.69 3.18
CA PRO A 121 -2.97 -5.55 2.99
C PRO A 121 -3.95 -5.43 4.16
N SER A 122 -5.21 -5.72 3.88
CA SER A 122 -6.30 -5.62 4.83
C SER A 122 -6.43 -6.86 5.72
N TRP A 123 -7.26 -6.74 6.76
CA TRP A 123 -7.69 -7.90 7.54
C TRP A 123 -8.35 -8.99 6.69
N LYS A 124 -9.09 -8.60 5.64
CA LYS A 124 -9.74 -9.55 4.74
C LYS A 124 -8.72 -10.37 3.94
N ASP A 125 -7.61 -9.76 3.56
CA ASP A 125 -6.53 -10.45 2.86
C ASP A 125 -5.82 -11.46 3.76
N ALA A 126 -5.58 -11.10 5.03
CA ALA A 126 -5.07 -12.02 6.03
C ALA A 126 -6.00 -13.23 6.22
N GLN A 127 -7.31 -13.00 6.32
CA GLN A 127 -8.31 -14.07 6.44
C GLN A 127 -8.31 -14.99 5.23
N ASN A 128 -8.33 -14.42 4.02
CA ASN A 128 -8.32 -15.19 2.78
C ASN A 128 -7.03 -16.03 2.65
N LEU A 129 -5.87 -15.48 3.02
CA LEU A 129 -4.59 -16.20 3.02
C LEU A 129 -4.54 -17.29 4.10
N PHE A 130 -5.06 -17.00 5.28
CA PHE A 130 -5.17 -17.98 6.37
C PHE A 130 -6.06 -19.17 5.98
N GLU A 131 -7.23 -18.89 5.39
CA GLU A 131 -8.19 -19.92 4.98
C GLU A 131 -7.69 -20.76 3.80
N SER A 132 -7.07 -20.11 2.81
CA SER A 132 -6.58 -20.79 1.61
C SER A 132 -5.31 -21.62 1.86
N VAL A 133 -4.43 -21.16 2.75
CA VAL A 133 -3.13 -21.80 3.01
C VAL A 133 -3.04 -22.41 4.40
N VAL A 134 -3.03 -21.59 5.45
CA VAL A 134 -2.65 -22.03 6.81
C VAL A 134 -3.63 -23.05 7.40
N LYS A 135 -4.94 -22.82 7.22
CA LYS A 135 -6.03 -23.69 7.68
C LYS A 135 -6.24 -24.90 6.75
N ASN A 136 -5.79 -24.82 5.51
CA ASN A 136 -6.03 -25.85 4.51
C ASN A 136 -5.21 -27.12 4.81
N LYS A 137 -5.87 -28.15 5.35
CA LYS A 137 -5.23 -29.44 5.70
C LYS A 137 -4.82 -30.27 4.49
N ALA A 138 -5.32 -29.95 3.29
CA ALA A 138 -4.91 -30.64 2.07
C ALA A 138 -3.50 -30.23 1.61
N LEU A 139 -2.97 -29.10 2.12
CA LEU A 139 -1.62 -28.65 1.81
C LEU A 139 -0.56 -29.30 2.71
N PRO A 140 0.65 -29.54 2.17
CA PRO A 140 1.79 -29.97 2.98
C PRO A 140 2.05 -29.02 4.16
N LEU A 141 2.65 -29.54 5.22
CA LEU A 141 2.93 -28.77 6.44
C LEU A 141 3.86 -27.57 6.18
N LEU A 142 4.85 -27.73 5.30
CA LEU A 142 5.89 -26.72 5.07
C LEU A 142 5.34 -25.37 4.58
N PRO A 143 4.57 -25.27 3.48
CA PRO A 143 3.98 -23.99 3.06
C PRO A 143 3.09 -23.34 4.12
N ARG A 144 2.40 -24.15 4.93
CA ARG A 144 1.52 -23.64 6.00
C ARG A 144 2.31 -22.93 7.09
N ILE A 145 3.44 -23.52 7.51
CA ILE A 145 4.36 -22.92 8.48
C ILE A 145 5.02 -21.67 7.90
N LEU A 146 5.44 -21.71 6.64
CA LEU A 146 6.11 -20.57 6.00
C LEU A 146 5.17 -19.38 5.78
N VAL A 147 3.90 -19.61 5.45
CA VAL A 147 2.92 -18.54 5.21
C VAL A 147 2.28 -17.99 6.51
N ALA A 148 2.20 -18.79 7.57
CA ALA A 148 1.66 -18.36 8.86
C ALA A 148 2.25 -17.05 9.43
N PRO A 149 3.58 -16.81 9.45
CA PRO A 149 4.12 -15.54 9.95
C PRO A 149 3.66 -14.35 9.13
N PHE A 150 3.49 -14.50 7.81
CA PHE A 150 2.98 -13.42 6.95
C PHE A 150 1.53 -13.05 7.29
N VAL A 151 0.66 -14.03 7.54
CA VAL A 151 -0.71 -13.77 8.02
C VAL A 151 -0.71 -12.98 9.33
N ILE A 152 0.16 -13.34 10.27
CA ILE A 152 0.29 -12.64 11.55
C ILE A 152 0.75 -11.19 11.32
N ILE A 153 1.76 -10.98 10.47
CA ILE A 153 2.28 -9.65 10.13
C ILE A 153 1.16 -8.78 9.53
N ILE A 154 0.37 -9.30 8.58
CA ILE A 154 -0.76 -8.54 8.01
C ILE A 154 -1.76 -8.18 9.11
N GLY A 155 -2.10 -9.14 9.98
CA GLY A 155 -3.01 -8.87 11.10
C GLY A 155 -2.50 -7.76 12.02
N LEU A 156 -1.21 -7.78 12.36
CA LEU A 156 -0.57 -6.74 13.18
C LEU A 156 -0.54 -5.38 12.48
N CYS A 157 -0.14 -5.33 11.21
CA CYS A 157 -0.14 -4.10 10.42
C CYS A 157 -1.56 -3.53 10.28
N SER A 158 -2.55 -4.38 9.99
CA SER A 158 -3.95 -3.97 9.89
C SER A 158 -4.50 -3.45 11.21
N ALA A 159 -4.07 -3.99 12.36
CA ALA A 159 -4.42 -3.45 13.67
C ALA A 159 -3.70 -2.13 13.96
N ALA A 160 -2.44 -2.00 13.56
CA ALA A 160 -1.64 -0.79 13.72
C ALA A 160 -2.18 0.41 12.92
N LYS A 161 -3.02 0.17 11.89
CA LYS A 161 -3.75 1.23 11.18
C LYS A 161 -4.60 2.10 12.12
N PHE A 162 -5.05 1.57 13.26
CA PHE A 162 -5.71 2.35 14.32
C PHE A 162 -4.85 3.54 14.81
N PHE A 163 -3.53 3.36 14.81
CA PHE A 163 -2.54 4.38 15.20
C PHE A 163 -1.94 5.11 14.00
N TRP A 164 -2.66 5.17 12.87
CA TRP A 164 -2.21 5.88 11.65
C TRP A 164 -0.91 5.35 11.06
N PHE A 165 -0.59 4.08 11.33
CA PHE A 165 0.62 3.43 10.85
C PHE A 165 0.80 3.53 9.33
N ASP A 166 -0.31 3.47 8.57
CA ASP A 166 -0.33 3.67 7.12
C ASP A 166 0.27 5.02 6.69
N PHE A 167 -0.04 6.10 7.41
CA PHE A 167 0.53 7.42 7.12
C PHE A 167 1.97 7.55 7.62
N ILE A 168 2.28 6.98 8.79
CA ILE A 168 3.67 6.91 9.29
C ILE A 168 4.55 6.21 8.25
N PHE A 169 4.07 5.13 7.65
CA PHE A 169 4.76 4.44 6.57
C PHE A 169 4.83 5.30 5.29
N ALA A 170 3.71 5.90 4.89
CA ALA A 170 3.64 6.71 3.67
C ALA A 170 4.63 7.87 3.63
N PHE A 171 4.89 8.45 4.79
CA PHE A 171 5.87 9.51 4.92
C PHE A 171 7.26 9.00 5.31
N GLY A 172 7.33 7.96 6.15
CA GLY A 172 8.58 7.42 6.66
C GLY A 172 9.42 6.72 5.61
N VAL A 173 8.82 6.00 4.65
CA VAL A 173 9.58 5.26 3.63
C VAL A 173 10.34 6.19 2.68
N PRO A 174 9.71 7.19 2.03
CA PRO A 174 10.45 8.14 1.19
C PRO A 174 11.53 8.89 1.96
N GLU A 175 11.29 9.25 3.22
CA GLU A 175 12.25 9.94 4.09
C GLU A 175 13.43 9.07 4.50
N LEU A 176 13.18 7.79 4.83
CA LEU A 176 14.24 6.84 5.12
C LEU A 176 15.15 6.63 3.90
N ILE A 177 14.53 6.50 2.72
CA ILE A 177 15.29 6.35 1.46
C ILE A 177 16.07 7.63 1.16
N TYR A 178 15.46 8.80 1.32
CA TYR A 178 16.15 10.09 1.24
C TYR A 178 17.37 10.12 2.16
N ALA A 179 17.20 9.79 3.45
CA ALA A 179 18.27 9.80 4.44
C ALA A 179 19.42 8.86 4.08
N ILE A 180 19.10 7.68 3.53
CA ILE A 180 20.10 6.72 3.03
C ILE A 180 20.86 7.31 1.84
N ILE A 181 20.16 7.93 0.89
CA ILE A 181 20.77 8.49 -0.34
C ILE A 181 21.64 9.70 -0.04
N THR A 182 21.20 10.60 0.85
CA THR A 182 21.89 11.87 1.10
C THR A 182 22.78 11.86 2.34
N HIS A 183 22.76 10.77 3.13
CA HIS A 183 23.42 10.70 4.44
C HIS A 183 23.01 11.81 5.43
N ASN A 184 21.78 12.33 5.29
CA ASN A 184 21.22 13.37 6.16
C ASN A 184 20.10 12.80 7.04
N PRO A 185 19.82 13.39 8.20
CA PRO A 185 18.64 13.00 8.98
C PRO A 185 17.35 13.31 8.21
N PRO A 186 16.27 12.54 8.43
CA PRO A 186 14.96 12.79 7.81
C PRO A 186 14.42 14.18 8.19
N HIS A 187 13.77 14.86 7.25
CA HIS A 187 13.39 16.28 7.34
C HIS A 187 11.90 16.52 7.57
N PHE A 188 11.17 15.50 8.03
CA PHE A 188 9.70 15.45 8.03
C PHE A 188 8.97 16.67 8.65
N TRP A 189 9.63 17.44 9.51
CA TRP A 189 9.06 18.61 10.18
C TRP A 189 9.21 19.95 9.43
N THR A 190 9.94 20.00 8.32
CA THR A 190 10.19 21.25 7.57
C THR A 190 9.52 21.29 6.20
N MET A 191 8.66 20.31 5.89
CA MET A 191 7.98 20.16 4.60
C MET A 191 6.58 20.80 4.54
N TRP A 192 6.07 21.33 5.65
CA TRP A 192 4.71 21.90 5.76
C TRP A 192 4.73 23.27 6.44
#